data_AF-A0A8S2WU55-F1
#
_entry.id   AF-A0A8S2WU55-F1
#
_cell.length_a   1.000
_cell.length_b   1.000
_cell.length_c   1.000
_cell.angle_alpha   90.00
_cell.angle_beta   90.00
_cell.angle_gamma   90.00
#
_symmetry.space_group_name_H-M   'P 1'
#
loop_
_entity.id
_entity.type
_entity.pdbx_description
1 polymer ?
#
loop_
_entity_poly.entity_id
_entity_poly.type
_entity_poly.pdbx_seq_one_letter_code
_entity_poly.pdbx_strand_id
1 'polypeptide(L)'
;TCKIWDLSSSHQPIYTIETNKWISSCAFDLATDRLVIGGDCPLSLWHLAMLSSSPSKQKPLLVYNSIPTPIYSIALCSVDDDTILVGGDTNKLYSIPKNGDEQTMTISRPTTPSPIYTIATTTNKNLPKDNEEVKVAVAGSHWQIDSFAITETNIRKIGHYEFSK
;
A
#
# COMPACT_ATOMS: atom_id res chain seq x y z
N THR A 1 -11.08 7.49 -10.79
CA THR A 1 -10.20 7.06 -11.89
C THR A 1 -8.76 7.29 -11.47
N CYS A 2 -7.83 6.46 -11.95
CA CYS A 2 -6.39 6.64 -11.77
C CYS A 2 -5.76 6.85 -13.16
N LYS A 3 -5.01 7.93 -13.34
CA LYS A 3 -4.40 8.29 -14.62
C LYS A 3 -2.89 8.26 -14.48
N ILE A 4 -2.23 7.62 -15.44
CA ILE A 4 -0.78 7.47 -15.49
C ILE A 4 -0.27 8.34 -16.62
N TRP A 5 0.81 9.05 -16.36
CA TRP A 5 1.40 10.01 -17.28
C TRP A 5 2.88 9.71 -17.45
N ASP A 6 3.36 9.84 -18.69
CA ASP A 6 4.78 9.96 -18.98
C ASP A 6 5.10 11.44 -19.19
N LEU A 7 5.84 12.01 -18.23
CA LEU A 7 6.19 13.43 -18.21
C LEU A 7 7.16 13.82 -19.34
N SER A 8 7.83 12.85 -19.97
CA SER A 8 8.80 13.10 -21.04
C SER A 8 8.15 13.22 -22.43
N SER A 9 6.97 12.63 -22.62
CA SER A 9 6.43 12.37 -23.96
C SER A 9 5.13 13.06 -24.31
N SER A 10 4.31 13.50 -23.34
CA SER A 10 3.01 14.08 -23.69
C SER A 10 2.31 14.95 -22.65
N HIS A 11 1.31 15.69 -23.13
CA HIS A 11 0.28 16.36 -22.32
C HIS A 11 -1.00 15.50 -22.15
N GLN A 12 -0.94 14.18 -22.34
CA GLN A 12 -2.08 13.28 -22.15
C GLN A 12 -1.70 12.07 -21.29
N PRO A 13 -2.65 11.45 -20.57
CA PRO A 13 -2.36 10.24 -19.82
C PRO A 13 -2.07 9.08 -20.78
N ILE A 14 -0.99 8.34 -20.51
CA ILE A 14 -0.65 7.12 -21.25
C ILE A 14 -1.63 5.97 -20.94
N TYR A 15 -2.12 5.92 -19.69
CA TYR A 15 -3.11 4.95 -19.25
C TYR A 15 -4.15 5.60 -18.34
N THR A 16 -5.38 5.13 -18.42
CA THR A 16 -6.46 5.49 -17.49
C THR A 16 -7.11 4.22 -16.98
N ILE A 17 -7.06 4.01 -15.67
CA ILE A 17 -7.77 2.95 -14.95
C ILE A 17 -9.08 3.54 -14.42
N GLU A 18 -10.18 2.89 -14.78
CA GLU A 18 -11.52 3.29 -14.36
C GLU A 18 -12.05 2.36 -13.26
N THR A 19 -12.57 2.97 -12.21
CA THR A 19 -13.22 2.29 -11.08
C THR A 19 -14.60 2.90 -10.90
N ASN A 20 -15.57 2.09 -10.47
CA ASN A 20 -16.93 2.55 -10.17
C ASN A 20 -17.04 3.24 -8.78
N LYS A 21 -15.93 3.32 -8.04
CA LYS A 21 -15.85 3.92 -6.70
C LYS A 21 -14.61 4.81 -6.57
N TRP A 22 -14.58 5.63 -5.52
CA TRP A 22 -13.47 6.55 -5.27
C TRP A 22 -12.17 5.79 -4.96
N ILE A 23 -11.10 6.20 -5.63
CA ILE A 23 -9.71 5.85 -5.31
C ILE A 23 -9.14 6.97 -4.43
N SER A 24 -8.75 6.64 -3.21
CA SER A 24 -8.16 7.58 -2.25
C SER A 24 -6.63 7.54 -2.27
N SER A 25 -6.04 6.39 -2.60
CA SER A 25 -4.60 6.14 -2.53
C SER A 25 -4.13 5.24 -3.66
N CYS A 26 -2.89 5.45 -4.06
CA CYS A 26 -2.16 4.58 -4.98
C CYS A 26 -0.68 4.56 -4.64
N ALA A 27 0.02 3.50 -5.02
CA ALA A 27 1.46 3.38 -4.86
C ALA A 27 2.07 2.67 -6.06
N PHE A 28 3.17 3.23 -6.57
CA PHE A 28 3.91 2.70 -7.71
C PHE A 28 5.16 1.96 -7.25
N ASP A 29 5.33 0.76 -7.80
CA ASP A 29 6.58 0.03 -7.78
C ASP A 29 7.24 0.13 -9.16
N LEU A 30 8.26 0.98 -9.26
CA LEU A 30 8.98 1.20 -10.51
C LEU A 30 9.98 0.07 -10.83
N ALA A 31 10.39 -0.73 -9.85
CA ALA A 31 11.34 -1.81 -10.07
C ALA A 31 10.68 -2.98 -10.83
N THR A 32 9.36 -3.13 -10.66
CA THR A 32 8.59 -4.26 -11.19
C THR A 32 7.44 -3.82 -12.10
N ASP A 33 7.36 -2.53 -12.43
CA ASP A 33 6.28 -1.93 -13.22
C ASP A 33 4.88 -2.31 -12.70
N ARG A 34 4.70 -2.21 -11.39
CA ARG A 34 3.43 -2.53 -10.72
C ARG A 34 2.82 -1.31 -10.05
N LEU A 35 1.51 -1.30 -10.01
CA LEU A 35 0.70 -0.24 -9.42
C LEU A 35 -0.32 -0.86 -8.48
N VAL A 36 -0.42 -0.32 -7.27
CA VAL A 36 -1.47 -0.67 -6.32
C VAL A 36 -2.41 0.52 -6.18
N ILE A 37 -3.71 0.27 -6.24
CA ILE A 37 -4.75 1.29 -6.02
C ILE A 37 -5.74 0.82 -4.97
N GLY A 38 -6.32 1.75 -4.22
CA GLY A 38 -7.37 1.46 -3.25
C GLY A 38 -8.15 2.71 -2.83
N GLY A 39 -9.29 2.50 -2.19
CA GLY A 39 -10.14 3.55 -1.66
C GLY A 39 -11.46 2.96 -1.17
N ASP A 40 -12.57 3.50 -1.67
CA ASP A 40 -13.89 2.87 -1.53
C ASP A 40 -14.01 1.62 -2.41
N CYS A 41 -13.12 1.50 -3.42
CA CYS A 41 -12.92 0.26 -4.18
C CYS A 41 -12.01 -0.71 -3.41
N PRO A 42 -12.16 -2.02 -3.64
CA PRO A 42 -11.19 -3.00 -3.17
C PRO A 42 -9.75 -2.64 -3.58
N LEU A 43 -8.80 -3.01 -2.74
CA LEU A 43 -7.38 -2.91 -3.09
C LEU A 43 -7.13 -3.77 -4.33
N SER A 44 -6.39 -3.25 -5.31
CA SER A 44 -6.05 -4.01 -6.51
C SER A 44 -4.63 -3.74 -6.98
N LEU A 45 -3.98 -4.80 -7.47
CA LEU A 45 -2.64 -4.80 -8.02
C LEU A 45 -2.71 -4.87 -9.55
N TRP A 46 -1.91 -4.06 -10.21
CA TRP A 46 -1.87 -3.90 -11.65
C TRP A 46 -0.44 -4.02 -12.15
N HIS A 47 -0.26 -4.57 -13.35
CA HIS A 47 1.01 -4.52 -14.07
C HIS A 47 0.90 -3.48 -15.17
N LEU A 48 1.84 -2.54 -15.27
CA LEU A 48 1.76 -1.43 -16.22
C LEU A 48 1.80 -1.93 -17.67
N ALA A 49 2.63 -2.94 -17.97
CA ALA A 49 2.65 -3.59 -19.29
C ALA A 49 1.32 -4.24 -19.71
N MET A 50 0.42 -4.57 -18.77
CA MET A 50 -0.91 -5.10 -19.08
C MET A 50 -1.97 -4.01 -19.23
N LEU A 51 -1.63 -2.75 -18.93
CA LEU A 51 -2.52 -1.64 -19.17
C LEU A 51 -2.61 -1.40 -20.68
N SER A 52 -3.85 -1.39 -21.17
CA SER A 52 -4.17 -1.03 -22.54
C SER A 52 -4.66 0.41 -22.59
N SER A 53 -4.44 1.09 -23.71
CA SER A 53 -5.10 2.38 -24.00
C SER A 53 -6.63 2.27 -24.03
N SER A 54 -7.19 1.06 -24.11
CA SER A 54 -8.62 0.80 -24.01
C SER A 54 -9.02 0.42 -22.57
N PRO A 55 -9.74 1.30 -21.83
CA PRO A 55 -10.12 1.05 -20.44
C PRO A 55 -10.96 -0.21 -20.23
N SER A 56 -11.81 -0.57 -21.19
CA SER A 56 -12.70 -1.73 -21.12
C SER A 56 -11.99 -3.08 -21.19
N LYS A 57 -10.70 -3.11 -21.53
CA LYS A 57 -9.89 -4.34 -21.60
C LYS A 57 -8.91 -4.49 -20.44
N GLN A 58 -8.83 -3.49 -19.56
CA GLN A 58 -7.92 -3.51 -18.43
C GLN A 58 -8.52 -4.37 -17.30
N LYS A 59 -7.70 -5.27 -16.74
CA LYS A 59 -8.04 -6.04 -15.55
C LYS A 59 -6.86 -6.03 -14.58
N PRO A 60 -7.12 -5.95 -13.27
CA PRO A 60 -6.06 -6.07 -12.28
C PRO A 60 -5.47 -7.47 -12.33
N LEU A 61 -4.20 -7.59 -11.95
CA LEU A 61 -3.55 -8.87 -11.68
C LEU A 61 -4.24 -9.58 -10.51
N LEU A 62 -4.46 -8.83 -9.43
CA LEU A 62 -5.08 -9.31 -8.20
C LEU A 62 -6.01 -8.23 -7.65
N VAL A 63 -7.11 -8.67 -7.04
CA VAL A 63 -8.00 -7.84 -6.22
C VAL A 63 -7.95 -8.44 -4.84
N TYR A 64 -7.85 -7.63 -3.78
CA TYR A 64 -7.81 -8.07 -2.38
C TYR A 64 -9.12 -7.70 -1.68
N ASN A 65 -10.10 -8.59 -1.73
CA ASN A 65 -11.45 -8.42 -1.20
C ASN A 65 -11.53 -8.61 0.32
N SER A 66 -10.52 -9.24 0.92
CA SER A 66 -10.42 -9.44 2.37
C SER A 66 -10.03 -8.16 3.14
N ILE A 67 -9.53 -7.14 2.44
CA ILE A 67 -9.10 -5.88 3.04
C ILE A 67 -10.31 -4.94 3.19
N PRO A 68 -10.64 -4.51 4.42
CA PRO A 68 -11.76 -3.59 4.64
C PRO A 68 -11.57 -2.26 3.91
N THR A 69 -12.67 -1.76 3.38
CA THR A 69 -12.77 -0.41 2.81
C THR A 69 -13.55 0.49 3.78
N PRO A 70 -13.35 1.82 3.74
CA PRO A 70 -12.44 2.55 2.84
C PRO A 70 -10.97 2.42 3.23
N ILE A 71 -10.12 2.35 2.20
CA ILE A 71 -8.67 2.47 2.31
C ILE A 71 -8.33 3.97 2.24
N TYR A 72 -7.38 4.46 3.01
CA TYR A 72 -6.93 5.86 2.95
C TYR A 72 -5.44 5.99 2.64
N SER A 73 -4.63 4.97 2.96
CA SER A 73 -3.20 4.98 2.74
C SER A 73 -2.71 3.63 2.24
N ILE A 74 -1.85 3.69 1.22
CA ILE A 74 -1.11 2.54 0.70
C ILE A 74 0.35 2.92 0.67
N ALA A 75 1.21 2.08 1.23
CA ALA A 75 2.65 2.19 1.11
C ALA A 75 3.22 0.88 0.58
N LEU A 76 4.30 0.97 -0.20
CA LEU A 76 5.06 -0.19 -0.63
C LEU A 76 6.36 -0.23 0.17
N CYS A 77 6.76 -1.42 0.59
CA CYS A 77 8.07 -1.63 1.18
C CYS A 77 8.68 -2.92 0.66
N SER A 78 9.98 -2.86 0.38
CA SER A 78 10.77 -4.05 0.05
C SER A 78 11.18 -4.72 1.35
N VAL A 79 10.34 -5.61 1.84
CA VAL A 79 10.70 -6.65 2.81
C VAL A 79 10.48 -7.94 2.06
N ASP A 80 11.54 -8.68 1.78
CA ASP A 80 11.51 -10.00 1.12
C ASP A 80 10.59 -10.05 -0.13
N ASP A 81 11.02 -9.39 -1.22
CA ASP A 81 10.33 -9.39 -2.52
C ASP A 81 8.91 -8.76 -2.54
N ASP A 82 8.82 -7.61 -1.88
CA ASP A 82 7.74 -6.61 -1.98
C ASP A 82 6.48 -6.88 -1.16
N THR A 83 6.30 -6.06 -0.13
CA THR A 83 5.14 -6.02 0.73
C THR A 83 4.30 -4.75 0.47
N ILE A 84 2.99 -4.92 0.39
CA ILE A 84 2.01 -3.84 0.36
C ILE A 84 1.51 -3.61 1.78
N LEU A 85 1.67 -2.38 2.26
CA LEU A 85 1.11 -1.92 3.53
C LEU A 85 -0.15 -1.10 3.27
N VAL A 86 -1.21 -1.41 4.00
CA VAL A 86 -2.52 -0.78 3.81
C VAL A 86 -3.11 -0.34 5.14
N GLY A 87 -3.62 0.89 5.13
CA GLY A 87 -4.34 1.50 6.23
C GLY A 87 -5.57 2.23 5.73
N GLY A 88 -6.61 2.27 6.56
CA GLY A 88 -7.91 2.83 6.18
C GLY A 88 -8.76 3.12 7.39
N ASP A 89 -10.06 2.84 7.27
CA ASP A 89 -11.02 3.20 8.31
C ASP A 89 -10.86 2.45 9.64
N THR A 90 -10.19 1.30 9.58
CA THR A 90 -9.98 0.45 10.75
C THR A 90 -8.70 0.83 11.49
N ASN A 91 -8.60 0.39 12.74
CA ASN A 91 -7.41 0.48 13.57
C ASN A 91 -6.41 -0.64 13.27
N LYS A 92 -6.30 -1.10 12.02
CA LYS A 92 -5.44 -2.22 11.63
C LYS A 92 -4.53 -1.83 10.48
N LEU A 93 -3.24 -2.05 10.69
CA LEU A 93 -2.25 -2.06 9.62
C LEU A 93 -2.26 -3.46 8.99
N TYR A 94 -2.49 -3.53 7.69
CA TYR A 94 -2.42 -4.76 6.90
C TYR A 94 -1.10 -4.82 6.15
N SER A 95 -0.48 -5.99 6.14
CA SER A 95 0.70 -6.33 5.34
C SER A 95 0.33 -7.49 4.43
N ILE A 96 0.56 -7.28 3.14
CA ILE A 96 0.12 -8.19 2.09
C ILE A 96 1.32 -8.46 1.18
N PRO A 97 1.71 -9.71 0.92
CA PRO A 97 2.73 -10.01 -0.06
C PRO A 97 2.21 -9.68 -1.46
N LYS A 98 3.04 -9.01 -2.26
CA LYS A 98 2.68 -8.56 -3.61
C LYS A 98 2.58 -9.71 -4.63
N ASN A 99 3.17 -10.87 -4.31
CA ASN A 99 3.22 -12.05 -5.18
C ASN A 99 2.26 -13.18 -4.77
N GLY A 100 1.46 -13.02 -3.71
CA GLY A 100 0.70 -14.11 -3.06
C GLY A 100 -0.81 -14.13 -3.35
N ASP A 101 -1.36 -15.35 -3.28
CA ASP A 101 -2.79 -15.65 -3.29
C ASP A 101 -3.51 -14.98 -2.10
N GLU A 102 -4.68 -14.37 -2.32
CA GLU A 102 -5.41 -13.51 -1.35
C GLU A 102 -5.58 -14.13 0.05
N GLN A 103 -5.60 -15.46 0.13
CA GLN A 103 -6.13 -16.19 1.28
C GLN A 103 -5.09 -16.55 2.34
N THR A 104 -3.79 -16.51 2.05
CA THR A 104 -2.82 -17.23 2.90
C THR A 104 -1.91 -16.35 3.75
N MET A 105 -1.70 -15.07 3.42
CA MET A 105 -0.59 -14.31 4.01
C MET A 105 -0.89 -12.84 4.37
N THR A 106 -2.15 -12.47 4.58
CA THR A 106 -2.45 -11.13 5.12
C THR A 106 -2.17 -11.11 6.62
N ILE A 107 -1.10 -10.44 7.03
CA ILE A 107 -0.81 -10.19 8.44
C ILE A 107 -1.43 -8.85 8.82
N SER A 108 -2.25 -8.83 9.87
CA SER A 108 -2.80 -7.57 10.40
C SER A 108 -2.30 -7.31 11.82
N ARG A 109 -2.02 -6.05 12.13
CA ARG A 109 -1.67 -5.61 13.49
C ARG A 109 -2.53 -4.43 13.92
N PRO A 110 -3.02 -4.43 15.17
CA PRO A 110 -3.75 -3.29 15.69
C PRO A 110 -2.83 -2.06 15.82
N THR A 111 -3.39 -0.90 15.54
CA THR A 111 -2.79 0.42 15.67
C THR A 111 -3.60 1.22 16.69
N THR A 112 -2.96 2.18 17.35
CA THR A 112 -3.67 3.15 18.19
C THR A 112 -4.46 4.15 17.33
N PRO A 113 -3.90 4.73 16.24
CA PRO A 113 -4.68 5.58 15.35
C PRO A 113 -5.81 4.82 14.65
N SER A 114 -7.00 5.43 14.59
CA SER A 114 -8.18 4.90 13.89
C SER A 114 -9.15 6.03 13.51
N PRO A 115 -9.35 6.34 12.23
CA PRO A 115 -8.77 5.68 11.06
C PRO A 115 -7.26 5.95 10.89
N ILE A 116 -6.60 5.13 10.07
CA ILE A 116 -5.22 5.30 9.61
C ILE A 116 -5.25 6.15 8.33
N TYR A 117 -4.68 7.35 8.37
CA TYR A 117 -4.66 8.28 7.23
C TYR A 117 -3.37 8.23 6.43
N THR A 118 -2.25 7.84 7.05
CA THR A 118 -0.97 7.81 6.38
C THR A 118 -0.07 6.73 6.94
N ILE A 119 0.70 6.12 6.04
CA ILE A 119 1.74 5.15 6.32
C ILE A 119 3.00 5.65 5.63
N ALA A 120 4.07 5.80 6.41
CA ALA A 120 5.39 6.11 5.88
C ALA A 120 6.34 4.96 6.19
N THR A 121 7.17 4.60 5.21
CA THR A 121 8.14 3.50 5.33
C THR A 121 9.55 4.04 5.16
N THR A 122 10.50 3.43 5.87
CA THR A 122 11.93 3.66 5.63
C THR A 122 12.66 2.34 5.81
N THR A 123 13.61 2.07 4.91
CA THR A 123 14.45 0.88 4.95
C THR A 123 15.85 1.28 5.39
N ASN A 124 16.41 0.55 6.36
CA ASN A 124 17.81 0.76 6.73
C ASN A 124 18.71 -0.08 5.83
N LYS A 125 19.12 0.50 4.69
CA LYS A 125 19.99 -0.15 3.69
C LYS A 125 21.39 -0.53 4.21
N ASN A 126 21.76 -0.11 5.41
CA ASN A 126 23.05 -0.45 6.03
C ASN A 126 23.03 -1.78 6.79
N LEU A 127 21.87 -2.43 6.92
CA LEU A 127 21.77 -3.76 7.50
C LEU A 127 22.07 -4.83 6.43
N PRO A 128 22.70 -5.96 6.79
CA PRO A 128 22.75 -7.13 5.91
C PRO A 128 21.35 -7.52 5.46
N LYS A 129 21.19 -8.02 4.22
CA LYS A 129 19.88 -8.40 3.64
C LYS A 129 19.07 -9.31 4.56
N ASP A 130 19.73 -10.26 5.22
CA ASP A 130 19.11 -11.22 6.14
C ASP A 130 18.57 -10.57 7.44
N ASN A 131 18.90 -9.30 7.69
CA ASN A 131 18.42 -8.48 8.80
C ASN A 131 17.73 -7.21 8.30
N GLU A 132 17.29 -7.16 7.04
CA GLU A 132 16.61 -5.99 6.52
C GLU A 132 15.29 -5.80 7.26
N GLU A 133 15.21 -4.70 8.02
CA GLU A 133 14.05 -4.34 8.81
C GLU A 133 13.50 -3.04 8.28
N VAL A 134 12.22 -3.06 7.89
CA VAL A 134 11.52 -1.85 7.47
C VAL A 134 10.87 -1.21 8.67
N LYS A 135 11.21 0.05 8.90
CA LYS A 135 10.54 0.88 9.90
C LYS A 135 9.34 1.53 9.25
N VAL A 136 8.21 1.42 9.92
CA VAL A 136 6.95 1.94 9.45
C VAL A 136 6.39 2.89 10.49
N ALA A 137 6.07 4.10 10.09
CA ALA A 137 5.29 5.02 10.90
C ALA A 137 3.85 5.04 10.38
N VAL A 138 2.90 4.85 11.29
CA VAL A 138 1.46 4.86 11.01
C VAL A 138 0.85 6.00 11.79
N ALA A 139 0.21 6.92 11.08
CA ALA A 139 -0.48 8.05 11.69
C ALA A 139 -1.92 8.13 11.18
N GLY A 140 -2.79 8.69 12.01
CA GLY A 140 -4.21 8.73 11.75
C GLY A 140 -4.89 9.80 12.56
N SER A 141 -6.10 9.52 13.00
CA SER A 141 -6.81 10.39 13.95
C SER A 141 -6.09 10.49 15.30
N HIS A 142 -6.41 11.54 16.06
CA HIS A 142 -6.03 11.71 17.47
C HIS A 142 -4.56 12.01 17.80
N TRP A 143 -3.81 12.71 16.94
CA TRP A 143 -2.45 13.21 17.26
C TRP A 143 -1.50 12.10 17.75
N GLN A 144 -1.67 10.91 17.20
CA GLN A 144 -0.94 9.72 17.60
C GLN A 144 -0.21 9.12 16.41
N ILE A 145 0.99 8.62 16.68
CA ILE A 145 1.82 7.90 15.71
C ILE A 145 2.24 6.60 16.35
N ASP A 146 1.96 5.50 15.67
CA ASP A 146 2.56 4.21 15.98
C ASP A 146 3.76 3.96 15.09
N SER A 147 4.79 3.33 15.64
CA SER A 147 5.93 2.85 14.87
C SER A 147 5.99 1.33 14.92
N PHE A 148 6.25 0.72 13.77
CA PHE A 148 6.41 -0.71 13.60
C PHE A 148 7.76 -1.02 12.98
N ALA A 149 8.21 -2.23 13.24
CA ALA A 149 9.25 -2.90 12.50
C ALA A 149 8.64 -4.09 11.76
N ILE A 150 8.94 -4.20 10.48
CA ILE A 150 8.48 -5.27 9.60
C ILE A 150 9.68 -6.06 9.10
N THR A 151 9.58 -7.37 9.26
CA THR A 151 10.45 -8.40 8.68
C THR A 151 9.56 -9.36 7.88
N GLU A 152 10.16 -10.25 7.10
CA GLU A 152 9.44 -11.22 6.23
C GLU A 152 8.27 -11.92 6.95
N THR A 153 8.51 -12.36 8.18
CA THR A 153 7.57 -13.20 8.93
C THR A 153 6.81 -12.45 10.03
N ASN A 154 7.09 -11.16 10.25
CA ASN A 154 6.56 -10.48 11.43
C ASN A 154 6.40 -8.98 11.27
N ILE A 155 5.37 -8.46 11.94
CA ILE A 155 5.15 -7.04 12.18
C ILE A 155 5.11 -6.86 13.68
N ARG A 156 6.03 -6.08 14.24
CA ARG A 156 6.06 -5.74 15.67
C ARG A 156 5.92 -4.24 15.86
N LYS A 157 5.09 -3.82 16.82
CA LYS A 157 5.05 -2.43 17.27
C LYS A 157 6.31 -2.16 18.10
N ILE A 158 7.02 -1.09 17.78
CA ILE A 158 8.29 -0.70 18.42
C ILE A 158 8.19 0.63 19.17
N GLY A 159 7.09 1.37 18.98
CA GLY A 159 6.87 2.63 19.69
C GLY A 159 5.48 3.18 19.46
N HIS A 160 5.08 4.06 20.37
CA HIS A 160 3.85 4.85 20.32
C HIS A 160 4.19 6.26 20.77
N TYR A 161 3.71 7.24 20.02
CA TYR A 161 3.94 8.66 20.25
C TYR A 161 2.60 9.37 20.25
N GLU A 162 2.37 10.20 21.26
CA GLU A 162 1.17 11.02 21.39
C GLU A 162 1.61 12.48 21.56
N PHE A 163 0.99 13.36 20.78
CA PHE A 163 1.29 14.79 20.79
C PHE A 163 0.15 15.52 21.51
N SER A 164 0.49 16.39 22.46
CA SER A 164 -0.48 17.24 23.13
C SER A 164 -1.07 18.25 22.14
N LYS A 165 -2.39 18.45 22.21
CA LYS A 165 -3.13 19.47 21.45
C LYS A 165 -2.68 20.89 21.80
#